data_AF-A0A2V8H9Q6-F1
#
_entry.id   AF-A0A2V8H9Q6-F1
#
_cell.length_a   1.000
_cell.length_b   1.000
_cell.length_c   1.000
_cell.angle_alpha   90.00
_cell.angle_beta   90.00
_cell.angle_gamma   90.00
#
_symmetry.space_group_name_H-M   'P 1'
#
loop_
_entity.id
_entity.type
_entity.pdbx_description
1 polymer ?
#
loop_
_entity_poly.entity_id
_entity_poly.type
_entity_poly.pdbx_seq_one_letter_code
_entity_poly.pdbx_strand_id
1 'polypeptide(L)' 'PQCHEPKAPHRICPHCGFYAGRQVRAVEEE' A
#
# COMPACT_ATOMS: atom_id res chain seq x y z
N PRO A 1 8.30 -0.93 -1.41
CA PRO A 1 8.79 -2.27 -1.02
C PRO A 1 7.85 -3.41 -1.42
N GLN A 2 6.53 -3.30 -1.21
CA GLN A 2 5.63 -4.43 -1.45
C GLN A 2 5.15 -4.57 -2.89
N CYS A 3 4.68 -3.49 -3.51
CA CYS A 3 4.30 -3.47 -4.93
C CYS A 3 5.20 -2.60 -5.83
N HIS A 4 6.22 -1.95 -5.24
CA HIS A 4 7.17 -1.05 -5.93
C HIS A 4 6.59 0.16 -6.66
N GLU A 5 5.32 0.48 -6.47
CA GLU A 5 4.73 1.66 -7.12
C GLU A 5 5.09 2.99 -6.45
N PRO A 6 5.13 4.07 -7.24
CA PRO A 6 5.26 5.42 -6.72
C PRO A 6 4.05 5.75 -5.84
N LYS A 7 4.32 6.17 -4.61
CA LYS A 7 3.29 6.62 -3.67
C LYS A 7 3.75 7.88 -2.97
N ALA A 8 2.78 8.73 -2.62
CA ALA A 8 3.06 9.93 -1.86
C ALA A 8 3.67 9.58 -0.49
N PRO A 9 4.62 10.38 0.03
CA PRO A 9 5.16 10.21 1.36
C PRO A 9 4.04 10.32 2.42
N HIS A 10 4.18 9.57 3.51
CA HIS A 10 3.18 9.47 4.58
C HIS A 10 1.77 9.01 4.17
N ARG A 11 1.61 8.44 2.96
CA ARG A 11 0.34 7.79 2.55
C ARG A 11 0.48 6.28 2.45
N ILE A 12 -0.65 5.62 2.72
CA ILE A 12 -0.88 4.22 2.37
C ILE A 12 -0.79 4.07 0.86
N CYS A 13 -0.18 2.99 0.40
CA CYS A 13 -0.23 2.64 -1.01
C CYS A 13 -1.69 2.30 -1.36
N PRO A 14 -2.34 2.99 -2.31
CA PRO A 14 -3.72 2.67 -2.67
C PRO A 14 -3.84 1.32 -3.38
N HIS A 15 -2.75 0.86 -4.00
CA HIS A 15 -2.71 -0.35 -4.80
C HIS A 15 -2.57 -1.62 -3.96
N CYS A 16 -1.63 -1.64 -3.01
CA CYS A 16 -1.42 -2.81 -2.14
C CYS A 16 -1.97 -2.62 -0.71
N GLY A 17 -2.40 -1.43 -0.32
CA GLY A 17 -2.97 -1.17 1.02
C GLY A 17 -1.93 -1.17 2.16
N PHE A 18 -0.63 -1.26 1.86
CA PHE A 18 0.43 -1.31 2.88
C PHE A 18 1.01 0.06 3.25
N TYR A 19 1.26 0.25 4.56
CA TYR A 19 2.02 1.36 5.13
C TYR A 19 2.91 0.88 6.26
N ALA A 20 4.19 1.29 6.22
CA ALA A 20 5.20 0.90 7.21
C ALA A 20 5.26 -0.62 7.51
N GLY A 21 5.10 -1.46 6.48
CA GLY A 21 5.15 -2.93 6.61
C GLY A 21 3.89 -3.56 7.20
N ARG A 22 2.84 -2.78 7.48
CA ARG A 22 1.53 -3.27 7.92
C ARG A 22 0.49 -3.07 6.83
N GLN A 23 -0.39 -4.05 6.67
CA GLN A 23 -1.55 -3.91 5.79
C GLN A 23 -2.60 -3.10 6.54
N VAL A 24 -2.90 -1.91 6.03
CA VAL A 24 -3.88 -1.00 6.66
C VAL A 24 -5.24 -1.08 5.96
N ARG A 25 -5.25 -1.49 4.69
CA ARG A 25 -6.46 -1.73 3.93
C ARG A 25 -6.40 -3.12 3.31
N ALA A 26 -7.44 -3.93 3.53
CA ALA A 26 -7.70 -5.11 2.72
C ALA A 26 -8.13 -4.58 1.34
N VAL A 27 -7.16 -4.51 0.42
CA VAL A 27 -7.47 -4.38 -1.00
C VAL A 27 -7.77 -5.79 -1.47
N GLU A 28 -9.03 -6.04 -1.81
CA GLU A 28 -9.43 -7.23 -2.53
C GLU A 28 -8.77 -7.12 -3.91
N GLU A 29 -7.79 -7.99 -4.16
CA GLU A 29 -7.17 -8.14 -5.47
C GLU A 29 -8.25 -8.72 -6.40
N GLU A 30 -8.83 -7.89 -7.28
CA GLU A 30 -9.66 -8.35 -8.40
C GLU A 30 -8.79 -8.71 -9.61
#